data_AF-A0A921JFW2-F1
#
_entry.id   AF-A0A921JFW2-F1
#
_cell.length_a   1.000
_cell.length_b   1.000
_cell.length_c   1.000
_cell.angle_alpha   90.00
_cell.angle_beta   90.00
_cell.angle_gamma   90.00
#
_symmetry.space_group_name_H-M   'P 1'
#
loop_
_entity.id
_entity.type
_entity.pdbx_description
1 polymer ?
#
loop_
_entity_poly.entity_id
_entity_poly.type
_entity_poly.pdbx_seq_one_letter_code
_entity_poly.pdbx_strand_id
1 'polypeptide(L)' 'MDRDRTEEAAYAEGRHAAERSEGTEDNPHPPDSEAHRLWREGHASVTASDAVADDIGDFA' A
#
# COMPACT_ATOMS: atom_id res chain seq x y z
N MET A 1 8.97 -3.84 -22.57
CA MET A 1 8.83 -2.52 -21.88
C MET A 1 7.70 -2.65 -20.86
N ASP A 2 7.71 -3.74 -20.07
CA ASP A 2 6.53 -4.18 -19.30
C ASP A 2 6.78 -4.14 -17.79
N ARG A 3 8.00 -3.77 -17.40
CA ARG A 3 8.42 -3.68 -16.01
C ARG A 3 7.71 -2.51 -15.32
N ASP A 4 7.76 -1.32 -15.92
CA ASP A 4 7.12 -0.11 -15.37
C ASP A 4 5.60 -0.29 -15.17
N ARG A 5 4.89 -0.95 -16.09
CA ARG A 5 3.45 -1.24 -15.92
C ARG A 5 3.17 -2.25 -14.80
N THR A 6 4.04 -3.23 -14.63
CA THR A 6 3.90 -4.24 -13.57
C THR A 6 4.21 -3.63 -12.21
N GLU A 7 5.20 -2.75 -12.15
CA GLU A 7 5.57 -1.98 -10.97
C GLU A 7 4.46 -1.00 -10.57
N GLU A 8 3.87 -0.29 -11.54
CA GLU A 8 2.70 0.57 -11.35
C GLU A 8 1.48 -0.23 -10.88
N ALA A 9 1.23 -1.42 -11.45
CA ALA A 9 0.13 -2.29 -11.06
C ALA A 9 0.27 -2.80 -9.61
N ALA A 10 1.47 -3.24 -9.20
CA ALA A 10 1.70 -3.71 -7.84
C ALA A 10 1.50 -2.59 -6.80
N TYR A 11 1.98 -1.38 -7.10
CA TYR A 11 1.76 -0.21 -6.25
C TYR A 11 0.26 0.16 -6.14
N ALA A 12 -0.46 0.20 -7.28
CA ALA A 12 -1.88 0.51 -7.30
C ALA A 12 -2.71 -0.54 -6.53
N GLU A 13 -2.39 -1.82 -6.70
CA GLU A 13 -3.04 -2.91 -5.97
C GLU A 13 -2.83 -2.77 -4.46
N GLY A 14 -1.59 -2.45 -4.03
CA GLY A 14 -1.29 -2.19 -2.61
C GLY A 14 -2.11 -1.05 -2.02
N ARG A 15 -2.31 0.04 -2.78
CA ARG A 15 -3.18 1.14 -2.35
C ARG A 15 -4.62 0.68 -2.17
N HIS A 16 -5.17 -0.05 -3.14
CA HIS A 16 -6.55 -0.52 -3.09
C HIS A 16 -6.80 -1.52 -1.96
N ALA A 17 -5.83 -2.38 -1.65
CA ALA A 17 -5.88 -3.26 -0.48
C ALA A 17 -5.97 -2.46 0.82
N ALA A 18 -5.15 -1.41 0.98
CA ALA A 18 -5.23 -0.53 2.14
C ALA A 18 -6.56 0.24 2.22
N GLU A 19 -7.08 0.75 1.09
CA GLU A 19 -8.40 1.39 1.01
C GLU A 19 -9.55 0.44 1.42
N ARG A 20 -9.36 -0.88 1.23
CA ARG A 20 -10.28 -1.95 1.68
C ARG A 20 -10.01 -2.43 3.11
N SER A 21 -9.03 -1.85 3.81
CA SER A 21 -8.59 -2.25 5.14
C SER A 21 -8.03 -3.68 5.22
N GLU A 22 -7.46 -4.19 4.12
CA GLU A 22 -6.76 -5.47 4.09
C GLU A 22 -5.38 -5.35 4.74
N GLY A 23 -4.88 -6.45 5.31
CA GLY A 23 -3.61 -6.47 6.01
C GLY A 23 -2.43 -6.59 5.04
N THR A 24 -1.23 -6.20 5.47
CA THR A 24 -0.02 -6.43 4.66
C THR A 24 0.31 -7.93 4.45
N GLU A 25 -0.28 -8.79 5.27
CA GLU A 25 -0.25 -10.26 5.14
C GLU A 25 -1.00 -10.80 3.92
N ASP A 26 -1.94 -10.01 3.36
CA ASP A 26 -2.72 -10.38 2.17
C ASP A 26 -1.98 -10.09 0.85
N ASN A 27 -0.73 -9.61 0.92
CA ASN A 27 0.09 -9.31 -0.25
C ASN A 27 0.33 -10.58 -1.09
N PRO A 28 -0.15 -10.66 -2.35
CA PRO A 28 -0.03 -11.86 -3.18
C PRO A 28 1.36 -12.06 -3.77
N HIS A 29 2.27 -11.09 -3.62
CA HIS A 29 3.58 -11.10 -4.26
C HIS A 29 4.65 -11.76 -3.36
N PRO A 30 5.62 -12.50 -3.94
CA PRO A 30 6.72 -13.11 -3.19
C PRO A 30 7.50 -12.08 -2.37
N PRO A 31 7.88 -12.37 -1.11
CA PRO A 31 8.45 -11.38 -0.17
C PRO A 31 9.72 -10.68 -0.66
N ASP A 32 10.51 -11.34 -1.50
CA ASP A 32 11.77 -10.80 -2.05
C ASP A 32 11.60 -10.19 -3.46
N SER A 33 10.37 -10.10 -3.96
CA SER A 33 10.09 -9.52 -5.27
C SER A 33 9.93 -8.00 -5.19
N GLU A 34 10.29 -7.32 -6.28
CA GLU A 34 10.07 -5.89 -6.42
C GLU A 34 8.58 -5.52 -6.35
N ALA A 35 7.71 -6.39 -6.89
CA ALA A 35 6.26 -6.25 -6.78
C ALA A 35 5.79 -6.28 -5.31
N HIS A 36 6.37 -7.13 -4.46
CA HIS A 36 6.04 -7.14 -3.03
C HIS A 36 6.45 -5.83 -2.35
N ARG A 37 7.63 -5.30 -2.67
CA ARG A 37 8.07 -4.00 -2.15
C ARG A 37 7.12 -2.87 -2.57
N LEU A 38 6.78 -2.80 -3.86
CA LEU A 38 5.92 -1.76 -4.42
C LEU A 38 4.49 -1.84 -3.89
N TRP A 39 3.95 -3.04 -3.73
CA TRP A 39 2.66 -3.26 -3.10
C TRP A 39 2.65 -2.73 -1.66
N ARG A 40 3.68 -3.03 -0.85
CA ARG A 40 3.76 -2.51 0.53
C ARG A 40 3.87 -0.99 0.57
N GLU A 41 4.59 -0.40 -0.39
CA GLU A 41 4.72 1.06 -0.50
C GLU A 41 3.39 1.72 -0.85
N GLY A 42 2.63 1.12 -1.77
CA GLY A 42 1.27 1.53 -2.09
C GLY A 42 0.34 1.43 -0.88
N HIS A 43 0.36 0.29 -0.18
CA HIS A 43 -0.45 0.05 1.02
C HIS A 43 -0.17 1.09 2.11
N ALA A 44 1.12 1.29 2.41
CA ALA A 44 1.58 2.26 3.40
C ALA A 44 1.18 3.71 3.07
N SER A 45 1.09 4.07 1.78
CA SER A 45 0.70 5.43 1.38
C SER A 45 -0.70 5.84 1.85
N VAL A 46 -1.60 4.88 2.00
CA VAL A 46 -2.98 5.10 2.46
C VAL A 46 -3.03 5.05 3.99
N THR A 47 -2.45 4.01 4.60
CA THR A 47 -2.46 3.86 6.07
C THR A 47 -1.66 4.93 6.79
N ALA A 48 -0.58 5.44 6.19
CA ALA A 48 0.18 6.55 6.75
C ALA A 48 -0.60 7.87 6.70
N SER A 49 -1.51 8.04 5.74
CA SER A 49 -2.41 9.20 5.67
C SER A 49 -3.51 9.10 6.74
N ASP A 50 -4.00 7.89 7.00
CA ASP A 50 -5.01 7.62 8.04
C ASP A 50 -4.44 7.78 9.46
N ALA A 51 -3.20 7.33 9.69
CA ALA A 51 -2.51 7.52 10.96
C ALA A 51 -2.29 9.01 11.33
N VAL A 52 -2.16 9.90 10.35
CA VAL A 52 -2.04 11.35 10.59
C VAL A 52 -3.43 11.99 10.80
N ALA A 53 -4.49 11.43 10.23
CA ALA A 53 -5.85 11.92 10.45
C ALA A 53 -6.33 11.67 11.90
N ASP A 54 -5.92 10.56 12.52
CA ASP A 54 -6.22 10.23 13.92
C ASP A 54 -5.53 11.21 14.91
N ASP A 55 -4.31 11.67 14.59
CA ASP A 55 -3.54 12.61 15.44
C ASP A 55 -4.06 14.06 15.40
N ILE A 56 -4.79 14.45 14.34
CA ILE A 56 -5.35 15.80 14.20
C ILE A 56 -6.75 15.92 14.87
N GLY A 57 -7.37 14.80 15.23
CA GLY A 57 -8.72 14.76 15.83
C GLY A 57 -8.80 15.11 17.33
N ASP A 58 -7.70 15.03 18.07
CA ASP A 58 -7.66 15.22 19.55
C ASP A 58 -7.33 16.67 19.97
N PHE A 59 -7.88 17.66 19.25
CA PHE A 59 -7.69 19.09 19.55
C PHE A 59 -9.01 19.89 19.70
N ALA A 60 -10.11 19.24 20.12
CA ALA A 60 -11.41 19.90 20.31
C ALA A 60 -12.01 19.71 21.70
#